data_AF-A0A101Y4G9-F1
#
_entry.id   AF-A0A101Y4G9-F1
#
_cell.length_a   1.000
_cell.length_b   1.000
_cell.length_c   1.000
_cell.angle_alpha   90.00
_cell.angle_beta   90.00
_cell.angle_gamma   90.00
#
_symmetry.space_group_name_H-M   'P 1'
#
loop_
_entity.id
_entity.type
_entity.pdbx_description
1 polymer ?
#
loop_
_entity_poly.entity_id
_entity_poly.type
_entity_poly.pdbx_seq_one_letter_code
_entity_poly.pdbx_strand_id
1 'polypeptide(L)'
;MQTNNISLTSSTPPSVQLLFDNLKLDITKVLVLLRVCSLKSKLKYNKISEIVFYYSLVNFELTKFYEPKIDDNVIISTNQYFRFQVAIYQIILEMSQVSWIEVKGDISFKPDEIGVRITSTGIEFVESLTSEYFATLSNNYVRAMELIKFNSENVKKLKGEAK
;
A
#
# COMPACT_ATOMS: atom_id res chain seq x y z
N MET A 1 19.96 8.66 42.32
CA MET A 1 19.28 9.41 41.24
C MET A 1 20.33 9.91 40.28
N GLN A 2 20.45 9.28 39.11
CA GLN A 2 21.21 9.80 37.97
C GLN A 2 20.22 9.84 36.80
N THR A 3 19.84 11.03 36.38
CA THR A 3 18.98 11.26 35.20
C THR A 3 19.86 11.16 33.96
N ASN A 4 19.80 10.02 33.27
CA ASN A 4 20.36 9.87 31.94
C ASN A 4 19.45 10.61 30.94
N ASN A 5 19.76 11.88 30.69
CA ASN A 5 19.22 12.61 29.54
C ASN A 5 19.93 12.09 28.28
N ILE A 6 19.35 11.07 27.64
CA ILE A 6 19.72 10.67 26.29
C ILE A 6 19.11 11.70 25.35
N SER A 7 19.89 12.68 24.91
CA SER A 7 19.50 13.56 23.82
C SER A 7 19.43 12.73 22.52
N LEU A 8 18.22 12.41 22.07
CA LEU A 8 17.97 11.91 20.72
C LEU A 8 18.20 13.06 19.73
N THR A 9 19.45 13.31 19.38
CA THR A 9 19.76 14.15 18.23
C THR A 9 19.45 13.35 16.98
N SER A 10 18.21 13.43 16.50
CA SER A 10 17.91 13.00 15.14
C SER A 10 18.69 13.91 14.19
N SER A 11 19.73 13.39 13.55
CA SER A 11 20.67 14.18 12.73
C SER A 11 20.09 14.67 11.40
N THR A 12 18.77 14.52 11.22
CA THR A 12 18.07 14.79 9.97
C THR A 12 17.12 15.96 10.19
N PRO A 13 17.14 16.99 9.32
CA PRO A 13 16.23 18.11 9.43
C PRO A 13 14.77 17.65 9.48
N PRO A 14 13.88 18.31 10.23
CA PRO A 14 12.46 17.94 10.30
C PRO A 14 11.77 17.91 8.94
N SER A 15 12.15 18.79 8.01
CA SER A 15 11.69 18.77 6.61
C SER A 15 12.08 17.48 5.88
N VAL A 16 13.25 16.93 6.20
CA VAL A 16 13.75 15.67 5.64
C VAL A 16 13.07 14.47 6.31
N GLN A 17 12.80 14.52 7.61
CA GLN A 17 11.95 13.51 8.29
C GLN A 17 10.52 13.49 7.73
N LEU A 18 9.93 14.67 7.47
CA LEU A 18 8.63 14.82 6.81
C LEU A 18 8.60 14.26 5.37
N LEU A 19 9.75 14.20 4.71
CA LEU A 19 9.90 13.57 3.39
C LEU A 19 10.04 12.05 3.48
N PHE A 20 10.60 11.52 4.58
CA PHE A 20 10.93 10.09 4.72
C PHE A 20 9.92 9.25 5.53
N ASP A 21 9.15 9.85 6.46
CA ASP A 21 8.10 9.18 7.23
C ASP A 21 6.77 9.93 7.10
N ASN A 22 6.27 10.02 5.87
CA ASN A 22 4.99 10.67 5.62
C ASN A 22 3.84 9.65 5.68
N LEU A 23 3.53 9.20 6.88
CA LEU A 23 2.41 8.30 7.15
C LEU A 23 1.10 8.82 6.52
N LYS A 24 0.87 10.14 6.52
CA LYS A 24 -0.29 10.75 5.86
C LYS A 24 -0.30 10.50 4.35
N LEU A 25 0.85 10.64 3.70
CA LEU A 25 0.99 10.34 2.28
C LEU A 25 0.76 8.86 2.01
N ASP A 26 1.27 7.96 2.85
CA ASP A 26 1.07 6.51 2.67
C ASP A 26 -0.37 6.09 2.89
N ILE A 27 -1.05 6.62 3.91
CA ILE A 27 -2.50 6.48 4.08
C ILE A 27 -3.23 6.98 2.81
N THR A 28 -2.85 8.15 2.31
CA THR A 28 -3.49 8.74 1.13
C THR A 28 -3.27 7.87 -0.11
N LYS A 29 -2.07 7.33 -0.32
CA LYS A 29 -1.77 6.40 -1.43
C LYS A 29 -2.61 5.13 -1.34
N VAL A 30 -2.84 4.59 -0.14
CA VAL A 30 -3.70 3.41 0.07
C VAL A 30 -5.17 3.75 -0.17
N LEU A 31 -5.65 4.92 0.26
CA LEU A 31 -7.02 5.37 -0.05
C LEU A 31 -7.23 5.56 -1.55
N VAL A 32 -6.27 6.15 -2.26
CA VAL A 32 -6.32 6.28 -3.72
C VAL A 32 -6.39 4.89 -4.37
N LEU A 33 -5.59 3.93 -3.92
CA LEU A 33 -5.65 2.54 -4.38
C LEU A 33 -7.04 1.93 -4.13
N LEU A 34 -7.57 2.05 -2.92
CA LEU A 34 -8.89 1.53 -2.57
C LEU A 34 -10.01 2.18 -3.40
N ARG A 35 -9.88 3.47 -3.71
CA ARG A 35 -10.80 4.17 -4.62
C ARG A 35 -10.74 3.55 -6.01
N VAL A 36 -9.55 3.31 -6.56
CA VAL A 36 -9.40 2.62 -7.85
C VAL A 36 -10.01 1.22 -7.82
N CYS A 37 -9.78 0.44 -6.76
CA CYS A 37 -10.42 -0.87 -6.59
C CYS A 37 -11.95 -0.76 -6.59
N SER A 38 -12.51 0.23 -5.89
CA SER A 38 -13.96 0.46 -5.81
C SER A 38 -14.61 0.78 -7.16
N LEU A 39 -13.88 1.46 -8.05
CA LEU A 39 -14.34 1.79 -9.40
C LEU A 39 -14.40 0.55 -10.29
N LYS A 40 -13.43 -0.37 -10.15
CA LYS A 40 -13.41 -1.63 -10.90
C LYS A 40 -14.39 -2.67 -10.34
N SER A 41 -14.74 -2.59 -9.05
CA SER A 41 -15.71 -3.49 -8.43
C SER A 41 -16.56 -2.79 -7.36
N LYS A 42 -17.78 -2.39 -7.72
CA LYS A 42 -18.67 -1.55 -6.87
C LYS A 42 -19.08 -2.18 -5.53
N LEU A 43 -18.92 -3.50 -5.34
CA LEU A 43 -19.51 -4.23 -4.20
C LEU A 43 -18.54 -5.17 -3.47
N LYS A 44 -17.25 -5.19 -3.85
CA LYS A 44 -16.32 -6.21 -3.35
C LYS A 44 -15.36 -5.63 -2.32
N TYR A 45 -15.26 -6.30 -1.17
CA TYR A 45 -14.14 -6.13 -0.26
C TYR A 45 -12.87 -6.70 -0.94
N ASN A 46 -11.80 -5.91 -0.96
CA ASN A 46 -10.51 -6.32 -1.51
C ASN A 46 -9.69 -6.93 -0.38
N LYS A 47 -9.02 -8.06 -0.65
CA LYS A 47 -8.17 -8.69 0.37
C LYS A 47 -6.99 -7.80 0.71
N ILE A 48 -6.54 -7.80 1.96
CA ILE A 48 -5.32 -7.06 2.32
C ILE A 48 -4.13 -7.49 1.45
N SER A 49 -4.01 -8.79 1.14
CA SER A 49 -2.98 -9.29 0.23
C SER A 49 -2.99 -8.61 -1.15
N GLU A 50 -4.17 -8.29 -1.67
CA GLU A 50 -4.35 -7.62 -2.97
C GLU A 50 -3.95 -6.14 -2.87
N ILE A 51 -4.29 -5.49 -1.77
CA ILE A 51 -3.89 -4.11 -1.47
C ILE A 51 -2.37 -4.02 -1.37
N VAL A 52 -1.74 -4.89 -0.57
CA VAL A 52 -0.27 -4.96 -0.43
C VAL A 52 0.36 -5.18 -1.80
N PHE A 53 -0.19 -6.10 -2.61
CA PHE A 53 0.33 -6.39 -3.94
C PHE A 53 0.36 -5.15 -4.85
N TYR A 54 -0.78 -4.49 -5.09
CA TYR A 54 -0.81 -3.34 -5.99
C TYR A 54 -0.11 -2.10 -5.43
N TYR A 55 -0.17 -1.89 -4.10
CA TYR A 55 0.60 -0.85 -3.44
C TYR A 55 2.10 -1.03 -3.68
N SER A 56 2.61 -2.25 -3.52
CA SER A 56 4.01 -2.58 -3.75
C SER A 56 4.40 -2.35 -5.21
N LEU A 57 3.57 -2.79 -6.16
CA LEU A 57 3.83 -2.62 -7.59
C LEU A 57 4.03 -1.16 -8.00
N VAL A 58 3.14 -0.27 -7.56
CA VAL A 58 3.13 1.12 -8.03
C VAL A 58 4.10 2.00 -7.25
N ASN A 59 4.16 1.89 -5.93
CA ASN A 59 4.94 2.81 -5.11
C ASN A 59 6.44 2.48 -5.04
N PHE A 60 6.84 1.30 -5.52
CA PHE A 60 8.24 0.86 -5.57
C PHE A 60 8.67 0.47 -6.98
N GLU A 61 7.92 0.90 -8.00
CA GLU A 61 8.21 0.65 -9.42
C GLU A 61 8.38 -0.84 -9.78
N LEU A 62 7.72 -1.73 -9.02
CA LEU A 62 7.84 -3.19 -9.21
C LEU A 62 6.97 -3.72 -10.37
N THR A 63 6.31 -2.84 -11.15
CA THR A 63 5.68 -3.25 -12.42
C THR A 63 6.71 -3.73 -13.44
N LYS A 64 7.94 -3.21 -13.35
CA LYS A 64 9.09 -3.55 -14.17
C LYS A 64 9.42 -5.06 -14.18
N PHE A 65 9.20 -5.76 -13.07
CA PHE A 65 9.43 -7.22 -12.97
C PHE A 65 8.55 -8.05 -13.90
N TYR A 66 7.51 -7.48 -14.46
CA TYR A 66 6.57 -8.16 -15.35
C TYR A 66 6.78 -7.77 -16.82
N GLU A 67 7.79 -6.93 -17.10
CA GLU A 67 8.18 -6.58 -18.46
C GLU A 67 9.14 -7.63 -19.04
N PRO A 68 8.95 -8.07 -20.30
CA PRO A 68 9.72 -9.16 -20.90
C PRO A 68 11.20 -8.83 -21.21
N LYS A 69 11.71 -7.67 -20.79
CA LYS A 69 13.03 -7.15 -21.18
C LYS A 69 13.98 -6.83 -20.01
N ILE A 70 13.60 -7.14 -18.78
CA ILE A 70 14.44 -6.86 -17.61
C ILE A 70 15.16 -8.15 -17.20
N ASP A 71 16.47 -8.00 -17.00
CA ASP A 71 17.39 -9.03 -16.54
C ASP A 71 16.83 -9.76 -15.29
N ASP A 72 16.85 -11.09 -15.31
CA ASP A 72 16.32 -11.97 -14.23
C ASP A 72 17.03 -11.77 -12.86
N ASN A 73 18.00 -10.85 -12.80
CA ASN A 73 18.85 -10.57 -11.66
C ASN A 73 18.32 -9.52 -10.67
N VAL A 74 17.15 -8.93 -10.91
CA VAL A 74 16.54 -8.02 -9.91
C VAL A 74 15.90 -8.87 -8.81
N ILE A 75 16.59 -9.00 -7.68
CA ILE A 75 16.10 -9.74 -6.52
C ILE A 75 15.31 -8.77 -5.62
N ILE A 76 13.99 -8.94 -5.55
CA ILE A 76 13.22 -8.32 -4.47
C ILE A 76 13.60 -9.06 -3.20
N SER A 77 14.17 -8.36 -2.23
CA SER A 77 14.41 -8.99 -0.93
C SER A 77 13.05 -9.35 -0.31
N THR A 78 12.87 -10.59 0.11
CA THR A 78 11.64 -11.03 0.81
C THR A 78 11.33 -10.14 2.02
N ASN A 79 12.36 -9.56 2.64
CA ASN A 79 12.24 -8.57 3.71
C ASN A 79 11.45 -7.32 3.29
N GLN A 80 11.62 -6.85 2.05
CA GLN A 80 10.96 -5.65 1.54
C GLN A 80 9.44 -5.85 1.39
N TYR A 81 8.98 -6.97 0.84
CA TYR A 81 7.54 -7.27 0.75
C TYR A 81 6.90 -7.36 2.16
N PHE A 82 7.60 -7.99 3.10
CA PHE A 82 7.13 -8.07 4.49
C PHE A 82 7.01 -6.69 5.14
N ARG A 83 7.95 -5.76 4.88
CA ARG A 83 7.84 -4.37 5.36
C ARG A 83 6.59 -3.68 4.82
N PHE A 84 6.26 -3.88 3.54
CA PHE A 84 5.04 -3.32 2.95
C PHE A 84 3.79 -3.90 3.60
N GLN A 85 3.77 -5.20 3.83
CA GLN A 85 2.66 -5.87 4.51
C GLN A 85 2.40 -5.28 5.91
N VAL A 86 3.46 -5.14 6.72
CA VAL A 86 3.36 -4.54 8.06
C VAL A 86 2.87 -3.08 8.00
N ALA A 87 3.42 -2.28 7.08
CA ALA A 87 3.00 -0.89 6.90
C ALA A 87 1.51 -0.78 6.51
N ILE A 88 1.06 -1.63 5.59
CA ILE A 88 -0.34 -1.64 5.15
C ILE A 88 -1.28 -2.09 6.27
N TYR A 89 -0.89 -3.04 7.12
CA TYR A 89 -1.70 -3.41 8.30
C TYR A 89 -1.92 -2.22 9.23
N GLN A 90 -0.85 -1.47 9.52
CA GLN A 90 -0.94 -0.27 10.36
C GLN A 90 -1.84 0.80 9.72
N ILE A 91 -1.67 1.05 8.42
CA ILE A 91 -2.50 2.02 7.67
C ILE A 91 -3.97 1.62 7.68
N ILE A 92 -4.29 0.33 7.50
CA ILE A 92 -5.67 -0.17 7.56
C ILE A 92 -6.28 0.05 8.95
N LEU A 93 -5.53 -0.20 10.02
CA LEU A 93 -5.99 0.06 11.37
C LEU A 93 -6.34 1.54 11.58
N GLU A 94 -5.45 2.44 11.16
CA GLU A 94 -5.65 3.89 11.29
C GLU A 94 -6.84 4.40 10.47
N MET A 95 -6.94 3.99 9.20
CA MET A 95 -8.09 4.37 8.35
C MET A 95 -9.42 3.85 8.88
N SER A 96 -9.41 2.68 9.54
CA SER A 96 -10.61 2.12 10.16
C SER A 96 -11.06 2.93 11.37
N GLN A 97 -10.15 3.54 12.13
CA GLN A 97 -10.50 4.37 13.29
C GLN A 97 -11.17 5.69 12.90
N VAL A 98 -10.87 6.20 11.71
CA VAL A 98 -11.46 7.44 11.17
C VAL A 98 -12.60 7.19 10.17
N SER A 99 -13.10 5.95 10.10
CA SER A 99 -14.24 5.55 9.26
C SER A 99 -14.06 5.81 7.76
N TRP A 100 -12.82 5.89 7.27
CA TRP A 100 -12.52 6.00 5.83
C TRP A 100 -12.64 4.66 5.11
N ILE A 101 -12.55 3.56 5.85
CA ILE A 101 -12.71 2.21 5.34
C ILE A 101 -13.63 1.38 6.24
N GLU A 102 -14.16 0.32 5.67
CA GLU A 102 -14.75 -0.80 6.38
C GLU A 102 -13.88 -2.04 6.23
N VAL A 103 -13.74 -2.77 7.33
CA VAL A 103 -13.00 -4.02 7.39
C VAL A 103 -13.98 -5.17 7.61
N LYS A 104 -13.86 -6.24 6.84
CA LYS A 104 -14.67 -7.46 6.93
C LYS A 104 -13.76 -8.67 7.09
N GLY A 105 -13.85 -9.31 8.25
CA GLY A 105 -13.16 -10.56 8.57
C GLY A 105 -13.64 -11.09 9.90
N ASP A 106 -13.24 -12.31 10.23
CA ASP A 106 -13.45 -12.91 11.54
C ASP A 106 -12.13 -13.46 12.11
N ILE A 107 -12.16 -13.96 13.34
CA ILE A 107 -10.97 -14.45 14.06
C ILE A 107 -10.28 -15.64 13.38
N SER A 108 -10.97 -16.35 12.48
CA SER A 108 -10.41 -17.49 11.73
C SER A 108 -9.62 -17.04 10.50
N PHE A 109 -9.78 -15.79 10.05
CA PHE A 109 -9.14 -15.30 8.84
C PHE A 109 -7.70 -14.93 9.12
N LYS A 110 -6.81 -15.31 8.19
CA LYS A 110 -5.46 -14.76 8.20
C LYS A 110 -5.53 -13.25 7.91
N PRO A 111 -4.61 -12.42 8.47
CA PRO A 111 -4.62 -10.98 8.21
C PRO A 111 -4.67 -10.61 6.73
N ASP A 112 -3.96 -11.35 5.88
CA ASP A 112 -3.97 -11.17 4.42
C ASP A 112 -5.32 -11.42 3.72
N GLU A 113 -6.20 -12.20 4.34
CA GLU A 113 -7.50 -12.60 3.79
C GLU A 113 -8.63 -11.68 4.22
N ILE A 114 -8.37 -10.79 5.19
CA ILE A 114 -9.31 -9.77 5.64
C ILE A 114 -9.68 -8.89 4.44
N GLY A 115 -10.99 -8.64 4.29
CA GLY A 115 -11.53 -7.79 3.25
C GLY A 115 -11.57 -6.33 3.69
N VAL A 116 -11.23 -5.42 2.80
CA VAL A 116 -11.27 -3.97 3.02
C VAL A 116 -12.01 -3.27 1.90
N ARG A 117 -12.84 -2.28 2.26
CA ARG A 117 -13.60 -1.46 1.32
C ARG A 117 -13.54 0.00 1.76
N ILE A 118 -13.45 0.93 0.80
CA ILE A 118 -13.54 2.37 1.06
C ILE A 118 -14.99 2.78 1.37
N THR A 119 -15.20 3.66 2.35
CA THR A 119 -16.51 4.23 2.68
C THR A 119 -16.81 5.46 1.82
N SER A 120 -18.04 5.98 1.88
CA SER A 120 -18.37 7.27 1.26
C SER A 120 -17.48 8.41 1.76
N THR A 121 -17.19 8.46 3.07
CA THR A 121 -16.30 9.46 3.66
C THR A 121 -14.87 9.34 3.13
N GLY A 122 -14.36 8.11 2.96
CA GLY A 122 -13.06 7.90 2.33
C GLY A 122 -13.04 8.33 0.86
N ILE A 123 -14.14 8.09 0.13
CA ILE A 123 -14.29 8.52 -1.27
C ILE A 123 -14.28 10.05 -1.36
N GLU A 124 -15.07 10.74 -0.54
CA GLU A 124 -15.12 12.21 -0.49
C GLU A 124 -13.73 12.80 -0.23
N PHE A 125 -12.96 12.21 0.69
CA PHE A 125 -11.59 12.63 0.95
C PHE A 125 -10.72 12.49 -0.31
N VAL A 126 -10.74 11.34 -0.99
CA VAL A 126 -9.95 11.12 -2.21
C VAL A 126 -10.38 12.07 -3.33
N GLU A 127 -11.67 12.33 -3.48
CA GLU A 127 -12.21 13.25 -4.49
C GLU A 127 -11.89 14.72 -4.20
N SER A 128 -11.60 15.06 -2.94
CA SER A 128 -11.10 16.39 -2.56
C SER A 128 -9.63 16.64 -2.93
N LEU A 129 -8.87 15.60 -3.32
CA LEU A 129 -7.46 15.72 -3.69
C LEU A 129 -7.34 16.34 -5.08
N THR A 130 -6.88 17.59 -5.15
CA THR A 130 -6.74 18.34 -6.41
C THR A 130 -5.35 18.24 -7.06
N SER A 131 -4.38 17.60 -6.40
CA SER A 131 -3.00 17.52 -6.91
C SER A 131 -2.89 16.55 -8.09
N GLU A 132 -2.15 16.98 -9.13
CA GLU A 132 -1.77 16.15 -10.27
C GLU A 132 -1.03 14.86 -9.88
N TYR A 133 -0.31 14.89 -8.74
CA TYR A 133 0.34 13.72 -8.18
C TYR A 133 -0.65 12.57 -7.95
N PHE A 134 -1.80 12.85 -7.32
CA PHE A 134 -2.79 11.81 -6.99
C PHE A 134 -3.56 11.34 -8.22
N ALA A 135 -3.76 12.22 -9.21
CA ALA A 135 -4.33 11.83 -10.50
C ALA A 135 -3.39 10.85 -11.25
N THR A 136 -2.10 11.17 -11.30
CA THR A 136 -1.07 10.30 -11.87
C THR A 136 -0.98 8.97 -11.12
N LEU A 137 -1.00 9.01 -9.79
CA LEU A 137 -0.97 7.81 -8.95
C LEU A 137 -2.18 6.90 -9.22
N SER A 138 -3.38 7.46 -9.32
CA SER A 138 -4.60 6.73 -9.67
C SER A 138 -4.45 6.01 -11.01
N ASN A 139 -3.96 6.71 -12.04
CA ASN A 139 -3.71 6.14 -13.36
C ASN A 139 -2.68 5.00 -13.33
N ASN A 140 -1.62 5.14 -12.51
CA ASN A 140 -0.63 4.08 -12.34
C ASN A 140 -1.22 2.82 -11.71
N TYR A 141 -2.12 2.95 -10.73
CA TYR A 141 -2.85 1.80 -10.18
C TYR A 141 -3.79 1.16 -11.20
N VAL A 142 -4.55 1.96 -11.94
CA VAL A 142 -5.45 1.47 -13.00
C VAL A 142 -4.65 0.64 -14.02
N ARG A 143 -3.51 1.17 -14.48
CA ARG A 143 -2.60 0.51 -15.42
C ARG A 143 -1.99 -0.76 -14.83
N ALA A 144 -1.52 -0.72 -13.58
CA ALA A 144 -0.95 -1.90 -12.93
C ALA A 144 -1.97 -3.05 -12.84
N MET A 145 -3.23 -2.74 -12.49
CA MET A 145 -4.31 -3.74 -12.42
C MET A 145 -4.72 -4.30 -13.79
N GLU A 146 -4.54 -3.53 -14.86
CA GLU A 146 -4.80 -3.99 -16.23
C GLU A 146 -3.69 -4.89 -16.76
N LEU A 147 -2.44 -4.57 -16.45
CA LEU A 147 -1.28 -5.29 -16.95
C LEU A 147 -0.96 -6.54 -16.12
N ILE A 148 -1.12 -6.46 -14.80
CA ILE A 148 -0.62 -7.48 -13.87
C ILE A 148 -1.78 -7.94 -12.97
N LYS A 149 -2.25 -9.17 -13.20
CA LYS A 149 -3.33 -9.76 -12.40
C LYS A 149 -2.83 -10.14 -11.01
N PHE A 150 -3.65 -9.88 -9.99
CA PHE A 150 -3.45 -10.45 -8.66
C PHE A 150 -3.73 -11.97 -8.68
N ASN A 151 -2.68 -12.79 -8.67
CA ASN A 151 -2.75 -14.25 -8.61
C ASN A 151 -1.55 -14.81 -7.82
N SER A 152 -1.59 -16.12 -7.52
CA SER A 152 -0.55 -16.78 -6.71
C SER A 152 0.84 -16.70 -7.36
N GLU A 153 0.93 -16.81 -8.68
CA GLU A 153 2.18 -16.76 -9.44
C GLU A 153 2.87 -15.39 -9.33
N ASN A 154 2.14 -14.32 -9.60
CA ASN A 154 2.66 -12.96 -9.52
C ASN A 154 2.99 -12.58 -8.07
N VAL A 155 2.17 -13.00 -7.09
CA VAL A 155 2.49 -12.78 -5.67
C VAL A 155 3.80 -13.48 -5.28
N LYS A 156 4.05 -14.72 -5.72
CA LYS A 156 5.31 -15.41 -5.48
C LYS A 156 6.49 -14.69 -6.13
N LYS A 157 6.32 -14.21 -7.36
CA LYS A 157 7.35 -13.40 -8.05
C LYS A 157 7.71 -12.16 -7.24
N LEU A 158 6.70 -11.45 -6.73
CA LEU A 158 6.88 -10.26 -5.91
C LEU A 158 7.54 -10.55 -4.55
N LYS A 159 7.31 -11.74 -3.98
CA LYS A 159 7.93 -12.19 -2.72
C LYS A 159 9.38 -12.70 -2.87
N GLY A 160 9.87 -12.85 -4.11
CA GLY A 160 11.14 -13.51 -4.39
C GLY A 160 11.07 -15.03 -4.24
N GLU A 161 9.88 -15.62 -4.33
CA GLU A 161 9.62 -17.07 -4.22
C GLU A 161 9.41 -17.75 -5.58
N ALA A 162 9.42 -16.99 -6.69
CA ALA A 162 9.37 -17.55 -8.03
C ALA A 162 10.72 -18.19 -8.37
N LYS A 163 10.69 -19.50 -8.68
CA LYS A 163 11.81 -20.23 -9.28
C LYS A 163 11.66 -20.23 -10.79
#